data_AF-A0AAW3TU80-F1
#
_entry.id   AF-A0AAW3TU80-F1
#
_cell.length_a   1.000
_cell.length_b   1.000
_cell.length_c   1.000
_cell.angle_alpha   90.00
_cell.angle_beta   90.00
_cell.angle_gamma   90.00
#
_symmetry.space_group_name_H-M   'P 1'
#
loop_
_entity.id
_entity.type
_entity.pdbx_description
1 polymer ?
#
loop_
_entity_poly.entity_id
_entity_poly.type
_entity_poly.pdbx_seq_one_letter_code
_entity_poly.pdbx_strand_id
1 'polypeptide(L)'
;MDDPSAAPPPDRELMLAAAPHAARDALRTLFDLDDRLAGIVRTTREPMVGQMRLVWWHDALERLDTAAPPAEPLLQDIARLLLPRGVSGAALAAMTDGWEELVVTDPLNDQALARHADSRGGTLFALAGRLLGAEPAVLRIAGQGWAYADLARHLTVAPLADHALAQARATLSRAFTATWPALVRSVGVLALLTSLDLEGGTPLAKAWRVARFRFTGR
;
A
#
# COMPACT_ATOMS: atom_id res chain seq x y z
N MET A 1 6.42 -36.18 13.11
CA MET A 1 5.12 -35.47 13.16
C MET A 1 5.41 -34.10 12.60
N ASP A 2 5.56 -34.05 11.29
CA ASP A 2 5.88 -32.84 10.55
C ASP A 2 4.58 -32.09 10.32
N ASP A 3 4.47 -30.91 10.91
CA ASP A 3 3.30 -30.04 10.81
C ASP A 3 3.28 -29.38 9.41
N PRO A 4 2.26 -29.64 8.57
CA PRO A 4 2.15 -29.05 7.23
C PRO A 4 1.64 -27.60 7.22
N SER A 5 1.56 -26.92 8.37
CA SER A 5 1.07 -25.54 8.49
C SER A 5 2.15 -24.55 8.95
N ALA A 6 2.95 -24.04 8.02
CA ALA A 6 3.57 -22.74 8.20
C ALA A 6 3.83 -22.07 6.86
N ALA A 7 2.78 -21.89 6.05
CA ALA A 7 2.84 -20.80 5.08
C ALA A 7 3.23 -19.54 5.89
N PRO A 8 4.27 -18.78 5.47
CA PRO A 8 4.62 -17.55 6.17
C PRO A 8 3.35 -16.69 6.31
N PRO A 9 3.17 -15.98 7.44
CA PRO A 9 2.02 -15.11 7.58
C PRO A 9 1.96 -14.17 6.38
N PRO A 10 0.77 -13.86 5.84
CA PRO A 10 0.65 -12.92 4.74
C PRO A 10 1.48 -11.66 5.04
N ASP A 11 2.17 -11.11 4.05
CA ASP A 11 3.15 -10.03 4.26
C ASP A 11 2.63 -8.87 5.13
N ARG A 12 1.33 -8.59 5.03
CA ARG A 12 0.64 -7.61 5.88
C ARG A 12 0.65 -7.98 7.37
N GLU A 13 0.40 -9.23 7.73
CA GLU A 13 0.46 -9.68 9.12
C GLU A 13 1.89 -9.62 9.68
N LEU A 14 2.91 -9.91 8.86
CA LEU A 14 4.31 -9.71 9.26
C LEU A 14 4.64 -8.22 9.50
N MET A 15 4.16 -7.33 8.62
CA MET A 15 4.28 -5.89 8.79
C MET A 15 3.57 -5.41 10.08
N LEU A 16 2.35 -5.85 10.34
CA LEU A 16 1.59 -5.49 11.55
C LEU A 16 2.24 -6.05 12.82
N ALA A 17 2.74 -7.29 12.80
CA ALA A 17 3.47 -7.88 13.91
C ALA A 17 4.77 -7.13 14.21
N ALA A 18 5.41 -6.53 13.20
CA ALA A 18 6.58 -5.68 13.37
C ALA A 18 6.26 -4.26 13.85
N ALA A 19 5.00 -3.80 13.73
CA ALA A 19 4.58 -2.47 14.12
C ALA A 19 4.35 -2.33 15.64
N PRO A 20 4.52 -1.12 16.21
CA PRO A 20 4.14 -0.82 17.59
C PRO A 20 2.67 -1.14 17.84
N HIS A 21 2.36 -1.78 18.98
CA HIS A 21 0.99 -2.20 19.33
C HIS A 21 -0.04 -1.05 19.18
N ALA A 22 0.31 0.17 19.63
CA ALA A 22 -0.57 1.34 19.58
C ALA A 22 -0.90 1.86 18.16
N ALA A 23 -0.17 1.41 17.13
CA ALA A 23 -0.35 1.79 15.74
C ALA A 23 -0.95 0.67 14.86
N ARG A 24 -1.04 -0.57 15.36
CA ARG A 24 -1.47 -1.73 14.55
C ARG A 24 -2.87 -1.57 13.99
N ASP A 25 -3.82 -1.14 14.80
CA ASP A 25 -5.21 -0.97 14.36
C ASP A 25 -5.32 0.15 13.32
N ALA A 26 -4.62 1.27 13.52
CA ALA A 26 -4.60 2.37 12.56
C ALA A 26 -3.95 1.96 11.23
N LEU A 27 -2.84 1.21 11.26
CA LEU A 27 -2.23 0.66 10.05
C LEU A 27 -3.17 -0.33 9.37
N ARG A 28 -3.80 -1.24 10.12
CA ARG A 28 -4.76 -2.20 9.56
C ARG A 28 -5.89 -1.47 8.84
N THR A 29 -6.54 -0.51 9.48
CA THR A 29 -7.60 0.31 8.89
C THR A 29 -7.15 1.07 7.65
N LEU A 30 -5.92 1.61 7.63
CA LEU A 30 -5.38 2.28 6.44
C LEU A 30 -5.23 1.33 5.25
N PHE A 31 -4.75 0.11 5.48
CA PHE A 31 -4.64 -0.90 4.43
C PHE A 31 -6.00 -1.51 4.04
N ASP A 32 -6.97 -1.57 4.96
CA ASP A 32 -8.34 -1.99 4.64
C ASP A 32 -9.03 -0.97 3.71
N LEU A 33 -8.69 0.32 3.81
CA LEU A 33 -9.11 1.32 2.82
C LEU A 33 -8.54 1.01 1.43
N ASP A 34 -7.24 0.73 1.30
CA ASP A 34 -6.65 0.34 0.01
C ASP A 34 -7.36 -0.89 -0.58
N ASP A 35 -7.62 -1.92 0.23
CA ASP A 35 -8.33 -3.12 -0.21
C ASP A 35 -9.77 -2.84 -0.65
N ARG A 36 -10.46 -1.93 0.04
CA ARG A 36 -11.82 -1.51 -0.29
C ARG A 36 -11.85 -0.82 -1.65
N LEU A 37 -10.93 0.10 -1.91
CA LEU A 37 -10.79 0.79 -3.20
C LEU A 37 -10.41 -0.19 -4.32
N ALA A 38 -9.45 -1.08 -4.06
CA ALA A 38 -9.07 -2.15 -4.98
C ALA A 38 -10.26 -3.06 -5.34
N GLY A 39 -11.11 -3.38 -4.34
CA GLY A 39 -12.31 -4.18 -4.52
C GLY A 39 -13.34 -3.52 -5.44
N ILE A 40 -13.46 -2.19 -5.42
CA ILE A 40 -14.33 -1.44 -6.33
C ILE A 40 -13.85 -1.66 -7.78
N VAL A 41 -12.56 -1.43 -8.04
CA VAL A 41 -11.97 -1.58 -9.37
C VAL A 41 -12.10 -3.02 -9.88
N ARG A 42 -11.78 -4.03 -9.05
CA ARG A 42 -11.80 -5.45 -9.46
C ARG A 42 -13.20 -6.01 -9.74
N THR A 43 -14.22 -5.54 -9.03
CA THR A 43 -15.58 -6.12 -9.13
C THR A 43 -16.47 -5.42 -10.15
N THR A 44 -16.06 -4.25 -10.61
CA THR A 44 -16.82 -3.44 -11.55
C THR A 44 -16.55 -3.91 -12.98
N ARG A 45 -17.62 -4.07 -13.77
CA ARG A 45 -17.53 -4.37 -15.21
C ARG A 45 -17.79 -3.15 -16.10
N GLU A 46 -18.55 -2.19 -15.59
CA GLU A 46 -18.89 -0.95 -16.29
C GLU A 46 -18.01 0.18 -15.72
N PRO A 47 -17.02 0.71 -16.49
CA PRO A 47 -16.07 1.69 -15.98
C PRO A 47 -16.72 2.89 -15.28
N MET A 48 -17.83 3.39 -15.85
CA MET A 48 -18.59 4.50 -15.29
C MET A 48 -19.10 4.22 -13.87
N VAL A 49 -19.60 3.00 -13.60
CA VAL A 49 -20.08 2.62 -12.26
C VAL A 49 -18.92 2.57 -11.26
N GLY A 50 -17.74 2.12 -11.70
CA GLY A 50 -16.53 2.07 -10.88
C GLY A 50 -16.06 3.47 -10.52
N GLN A 51 -16.04 4.36 -11.51
CA GLN A 51 -15.69 5.76 -11.32
C GLN A 51 -16.66 6.45 -10.35
N MET A 52 -17.98 6.30 -10.52
CA MET A 52 -18.96 6.86 -9.60
C MET A 52 -18.75 6.38 -8.14
N ARG A 53 -18.42 5.10 -7.95
CA ARG A 53 -18.12 4.55 -6.62
C ARG A 53 -16.83 5.14 -6.04
N LEU A 54 -15.79 5.32 -6.85
CA LEU A 54 -14.54 5.95 -6.42
C LEU A 54 -14.74 7.42 -6.03
N VAL A 55 -15.50 8.18 -6.83
CA VAL A 55 -15.88 9.57 -6.52
C VAL A 55 -16.65 9.65 -5.20
N TRP A 56 -17.60 8.75 -4.97
CA TRP A 56 -18.30 8.70 -3.68
C TRP A 56 -17.33 8.46 -2.51
N TRP A 57 -16.35 7.56 -2.67
CA TRP A 57 -15.34 7.31 -1.64
C TRP A 57 -14.45 8.53 -1.40
N HIS A 58 -14.02 9.20 -2.47
CA HIS A 58 -13.25 10.44 -2.41
C HIS A 58 -14.00 11.48 -1.56
N ASP A 59 -15.23 11.80 -1.94
CA ASP A 59 -16.06 12.80 -1.27
C ASP A 59 -16.37 12.41 0.18
N ALA A 60 -16.63 11.13 0.44
CA ALA A 60 -16.91 10.64 1.79
C ALA A 60 -15.69 10.73 2.70
N LEU A 61 -14.48 10.49 2.19
CA LEU A 61 -13.22 10.64 2.91
C LEU A 61 -12.91 12.11 3.19
N GLU A 62 -12.99 13.00 2.19
CA GLU A 62 -12.79 14.44 2.39
C GLU A 62 -13.74 15.01 3.44
N ARG A 63 -15.00 14.60 3.40
CA ARG A 63 -16.01 15.06 4.37
C ARG A 63 -15.68 14.70 5.82
N LEU A 64 -14.83 13.70 6.09
CA LEU A 64 -14.42 13.38 7.45
C LEU A 64 -13.64 14.51 8.13
N ASP A 65 -13.03 15.42 7.36
CA ASP A 65 -12.30 16.57 7.92
C ASP A 65 -13.24 17.63 8.52
N THR A 66 -14.52 17.63 8.14
CA THR A 66 -15.47 18.71 8.50
C THR A 66 -16.81 18.21 9.05
N ALA A 67 -17.11 16.92 8.91
CA ALA A 67 -18.38 16.33 9.31
C ALA A 67 -18.19 14.96 9.98
N ALA A 68 -19.23 14.53 10.70
CA ALA A 68 -19.26 13.20 11.29
C ALA A 68 -19.24 12.10 10.20
N PRO A 69 -18.58 10.95 10.47
CA PRO A 69 -18.54 9.85 9.52
C PRO A 69 -19.96 9.32 9.22
N PRO A 70 -20.25 8.95 7.96
CA PRO A 70 -21.50 8.30 7.61
C PRO A 70 -21.62 6.90 8.24
N ALA A 71 -22.77 6.24 8.08
CA ALA A 71 -23.02 4.88 8.55
C ALA A 71 -22.32 3.79 7.70
N GLU A 72 -21.05 4.03 7.33
CA GLU A 72 -20.16 3.07 6.68
C GLU A 72 -19.07 2.68 7.70
N PRO A 73 -18.99 1.40 8.12
CA PRO A 73 -18.11 0.97 9.22
C PRO A 73 -16.65 1.38 9.03
N LEU A 74 -16.11 1.24 7.81
CA LEU A 74 -14.73 1.60 7.54
C LEU A 74 -14.48 3.11 7.66
N LEU A 75 -15.42 3.97 7.26
CA LEU A 75 -15.30 5.41 7.44
C LEU A 75 -15.38 5.81 8.92
N GLN A 76 -16.15 5.08 9.73
CA GLN A 76 -16.17 5.27 11.19
C GLN A 76 -14.84 4.87 11.84
N ASP A 77 -14.26 3.75 11.41
CA ASP A 77 -12.95 3.31 11.87
C ASP A 77 -11.84 4.29 11.45
N ILE A 78 -11.88 4.79 10.22
CA ILE A 78 -10.96 5.83 9.73
C ILE A 78 -11.05 7.08 10.62
N ALA A 79 -12.26 7.60 10.84
CA ALA A 79 -12.47 8.78 11.67
C ALA A 79 -11.98 8.59 13.12
N ARG A 80 -12.14 7.38 13.66
CA ARG A 80 -11.73 7.04 15.03
C ARG A 80 -10.24 6.76 15.18
N LEU A 81 -9.61 6.12 14.20
CA LEU A 81 -8.26 5.57 14.32
C LEU A 81 -7.19 6.40 13.60
N LEU A 82 -7.51 7.03 12.46
CA LEU A 82 -6.52 7.70 11.61
C LEU A 82 -6.50 9.22 11.84
N LEU A 83 -7.68 9.87 11.86
CA LEU A 83 -7.78 11.32 11.98
C LEU A 83 -7.12 11.89 13.25
N PRO A 84 -7.33 11.32 14.46
CA PRO A 84 -6.65 11.79 15.67
C PRO A 84 -5.12 11.64 15.64
N ARG A 85 -4.57 10.89 14.68
CA ARG A 85 -3.13 10.66 14.47
C ARG A 85 -2.54 11.57 13.38
N GLY A 86 -3.27 12.58 12.93
CA GLY A 86 -2.78 13.60 12.00
C GLY A 86 -2.90 13.23 10.52
N VAL A 87 -3.65 12.18 10.19
CA VAL A 87 -4.02 11.86 8.79
C VAL A 87 -5.35 12.52 8.47
N SER A 88 -5.38 13.45 7.52
CA SER A 88 -6.62 14.08 7.08
C SER A 88 -7.42 13.18 6.14
N GLY A 89 -8.74 13.40 6.11
CA GLY A 89 -9.66 12.84 5.14
C GLY A 89 -9.24 13.14 3.71
N ALA A 90 -8.86 14.38 3.40
CA ALA A 90 -8.35 14.76 2.08
C ALA A 90 -7.08 13.99 1.66
N ALA A 91 -6.18 13.70 2.61
CA ALA A 91 -4.98 12.92 2.29
C ALA A 91 -5.31 11.44 2.01
N LEU A 92 -6.35 10.89 2.64
CA LEU A 92 -6.86 9.55 2.34
C LEU A 92 -7.61 9.52 1.01
N ALA A 93 -8.38 10.57 0.72
CA ALA A 93 -9.12 10.72 -0.53
C ALA A 93 -8.19 10.66 -1.74
N ALA A 94 -7.00 11.29 -1.68
CA ALA A 94 -6.00 11.22 -2.75
C ALA A 94 -5.57 9.80 -3.16
N MET A 95 -5.81 8.77 -2.33
CA MET A 95 -5.57 7.38 -2.72
C MET A 95 -6.56 6.88 -3.81
N THR A 96 -7.75 7.48 -3.93
CA THR A 96 -8.73 7.12 -4.96
C THR A 96 -8.19 7.40 -6.35
N ASP A 97 -7.43 8.48 -6.52
CA ASP A 97 -6.87 8.91 -7.81
C ASP A 97 -6.00 7.81 -8.41
N GLY A 98 -5.18 7.14 -7.59
CA GLY A 98 -4.35 6.04 -8.05
C GLY A 98 -5.17 4.87 -8.58
N TRP A 99 -6.32 4.59 -7.99
CA TRP A 99 -7.23 3.53 -8.45
C TRP A 99 -8.06 3.93 -9.66
N GLU A 100 -8.44 5.21 -9.76
CA GLU A 100 -9.21 5.76 -10.88
C GLU A 100 -8.44 5.64 -12.20
N GLU A 101 -7.12 5.83 -12.18
CA GLU A 101 -6.24 5.65 -13.37
C GLU A 101 -6.46 4.31 -14.08
N LEU A 102 -6.71 3.25 -13.31
CA LEU A 102 -6.94 1.90 -13.84
C LEU A 102 -8.33 1.70 -14.46
N VAL A 103 -9.27 2.60 -14.15
CA VAL A 103 -10.65 2.56 -14.64
C VAL A 103 -10.83 3.46 -15.86
N VAL A 104 -10.24 4.66 -15.85
CA VAL A 104 -10.52 5.69 -16.87
C VAL A 104 -9.55 5.67 -18.04
N THR A 105 -8.37 5.06 -17.89
CA THR A 105 -7.37 5.01 -18.96
C THR A 105 -7.52 3.73 -19.79
N ASP A 106 -8.04 3.87 -21.02
CA ASP A 106 -8.15 2.79 -21.99
C ASP A 106 -7.63 3.25 -23.38
N PRO A 107 -6.57 2.63 -23.94
CA PRO A 107 -5.77 1.57 -23.36
C PRO A 107 -4.85 2.04 -22.23
N LEU A 108 -4.61 1.19 -21.23
CA LEU A 108 -3.62 1.44 -20.18
C LEU A 108 -2.23 1.69 -20.78
N ASN A 109 -1.50 2.62 -20.18
CA ASN A 109 -0.17 3.04 -20.63
C ASN A 109 0.75 3.33 -19.43
N ASP A 110 2.06 3.39 -19.70
CA ASP A 110 3.11 3.56 -18.69
C ASP A 110 2.88 4.78 -17.76
N GLN A 111 2.25 5.84 -18.27
CA GLN A 111 1.96 7.03 -17.46
C GLN A 111 0.86 6.76 -16.42
N ALA A 112 -0.20 6.03 -16.81
CA ALA A 112 -1.24 5.60 -15.87
C ALA A 112 -0.68 4.62 -14.82
N LEU A 113 0.22 3.73 -15.21
CA LEU A 113 0.93 2.84 -14.26
C LEU A 113 1.74 3.66 -13.24
N ALA A 114 2.41 4.72 -13.68
CA ALA A 114 3.18 5.60 -12.80
C ALA A 114 2.32 6.42 -11.85
N ARG A 115 1.20 6.99 -12.35
CA ARG A 115 0.24 7.72 -11.51
C ARG A 115 -0.44 6.78 -10.50
N HIS A 116 -0.81 5.56 -10.92
CA HIS A 116 -1.28 4.53 -10.01
C HIS A 116 -0.27 4.27 -8.88
N ALA A 117 0.99 4.00 -9.23
CA ALA A 117 2.02 3.70 -8.24
C ALA A 117 2.26 4.84 -7.25
N ASP A 118 2.28 6.10 -7.74
CA ASP A 118 2.51 7.27 -6.90
C ASP A 118 1.31 7.62 -6.01
N SER A 119 0.12 7.80 -6.61
CA SER A 119 -1.08 8.24 -5.91
C SER A 119 -1.68 7.17 -5.01
N ARG A 120 -1.53 5.88 -5.34
CA ARG A 120 -1.91 4.77 -4.45
C ARG A 120 -0.77 4.42 -3.49
N GLY A 121 0.26 3.75 -4.01
CA GLY A 121 1.29 3.11 -3.19
C GLY A 121 2.14 4.12 -2.44
N GLY A 122 2.58 5.17 -3.14
CA GLY A 122 3.36 6.27 -2.56
C GLY A 122 2.60 6.98 -1.43
N THR A 123 1.35 7.35 -1.67
CA THR A 123 0.47 7.97 -0.65
C THR A 123 0.21 7.03 0.52
N LEU A 124 -0.15 5.77 0.27
CA LEU A 124 -0.40 4.76 1.31
C LEU A 124 0.78 4.61 2.27
N PHE A 125 2.00 4.47 1.75
CA PHE A 125 3.19 4.31 2.58
C PHE A 125 3.56 5.60 3.32
N ALA A 126 3.35 6.78 2.71
CA ALA A 126 3.56 8.06 3.38
C ALA A 126 2.59 8.23 4.57
N LEU A 127 1.31 7.93 4.38
CA LEU A 127 0.31 7.96 5.45
C LEU A 127 0.61 6.94 6.55
N ALA A 128 1.06 5.74 6.19
CA ALA A 128 1.50 4.74 7.17
C ALA A 128 2.69 5.26 8.01
N GLY A 129 3.62 5.99 7.39
CA GLY A 129 4.69 6.69 8.10
C GLY A 129 4.19 7.74 9.07
N ARG A 130 3.22 8.56 8.64
CA ARG A 130 2.59 9.58 9.50
C ARG A 130 1.93 8.96 10.73
N LEU A 131 1.22 7.84 10.57
CA LEU A 131 0.65 7.08 11.68
C LEU A 131 1.70 6.53 12.65
N LEU A 132 2.93 6.31 12.16
CA LEU A 132 4.09 5.86 12.94
C LEU A 132 4.96 7.02 13.47
N GLY A 133 4.60 8.27 13.18
CA GLY A 133 5.29 9.46 13.65
C GLY A 133 6.53 9.88 12.83
N ALA A 134 6.73 9.34 11.62
CA ALA A 134 7.79 9.79 10.72
C ALA A 134 7.45 9.55 9.25
N GLU A 135 7.69 10.54 8.39
CA GLU A 135 7.38 10.48 6.96
C GLU A 135 8.64 10.69 6.09
N PRO A 136 9.67 9.83 6.18
CA PRO A 136 10.85 9.95 5.33
C PRO A 136 10.51 9.68 3.85
N ALA A 137 11.18 10.38 2.94
CA ALA A 137 10.94 10.27 1.49
C ALA A 137 11.04 8.82 0.95
N VAL A 138 11.80 7.95 1.61
CA VAL A 138 11.93 6.53 1.26
C VAL A 138 10.60 5.79 1.27
N LEU A 139 9.64 6.20 2.10
CA LEU A 139 8.32 5.56 2.16
C LEU A 139 7.56 5.69 0.85
N ARG A 140 7.52 6.88 0.25
CA ARG A 140 6.86 7.09 -1.04
C ARG A 140 7.48 6.21 -2.12
N ILE A 141 8.81 6.16 -2.16
CA ILE A 141 9.56 5.33 -3.12
C ILE A 141 9.21 3.84 -2.91
N ALA A 142 9.32 3.35 -1.67
CA ALA A 142 8.99 1.96 -1.35
C ALA A 142 7.54 1.60 -1.72
N GLY A 143 6.60 2.50 -1.44
CA GLY A 143 5.18 2.34 -1.75
C GLY A 143 4.90 2.29 -3.25
N GLN A 144 5.55 3.15 -4.05
CA GLN A 144 5.48 3.07 -5.51
C GLN A 144 5.94 1.70 -6.02
N GLY A 145 7.10 1.23 -5.55
CA GLY A 145 7.63 -0.07 -5.94
C GLY A 145 6.73 -1.24 -5.55
N TRP A 146 6.12 -1.15 -4.36
CA TRP A 146 5.11 -2.10 -3.88
C TRP A 146 3.86 -2.13 -4.78
N ALA A 147 3.31 -0.95 -5.13
CA ALA A 147 2.14 -0.85 -6.00
C ALA A 147 2.42 -1.35 -7.43
N TYR A 148 3.60 -1.08 -7.99
CA TYR A 148 4.01 -1.64 -9.27
C TYR A 148 4.07 -3.18 -9.25
N ALA A 149 4.66 -3.77 -8.20
CA ALA A 149 4.73 -5.22 -8.06
C ALA A 149 3.35 -5.86 -7.91
N ASP A 150 2.45 -5.19 -7.18
CA ASP A 150 1.06 -5.61 -7.06
C ASP A 150 0.32 -5.55 -8.40
N LEU A 151 0.44 -4.44 -9.13
CA LEU A 151 -0.19 -4.25 -10.43
C LEU A 151 0.31 -5.27 -11.47
N ALA A 152 1.61 -5.52 -11.53
CA ALA A 152 2.22 -6.47 -12.47
C ALA A 152 1.61 -7.88 -12.38
N ARG A 153 1.19 -8.31 -11.17
CA ARG A 153 0.55 -9.62 -10.95
C ARG A 153 -0.89 -9.71 -11.48
N HIS A 154 -1.52 -8.57 -11.74
CA HIS A 154 -2.91 -8.48 -12.18
C HIS A 154 -3.06 -8.03 -13.64
N LEU A 155 -1.98 -7.56 -14.26
CA LEU A 155 -1.97 -7.19 -15.68
C LEU A 155 -1.92 -8.44 -16.57
N THR A 156 -2.77 -8.47 -17.59
CA THR A 156 -2.81 -9.55 -18.60
C THR A 156 -2.01 -9.23 -19.86
N VAL A 157 -1.73 -7.96 -20.11
CA VAL A 157 -0.94 -7.48 -21.25
C VAL A 157 0.55 -7.60 -20.89
N ALA A 158 1.22 -8.60 -21.47
CA ALA A 158 2.60 -8.95 -21.13
C ALA A 158 3.59 -7.76 -21.16
N PRO A 159 3.63 -6.90 -22.21
CA PRO A 159 4.53 -5.74 -22.20
C PRO A 159 4.29 -4.76 -21.04
N LEU A 160 3.03 -4.53 -20.66
CA LEU A 160 2.69 -3.66 -19.53
C LEU A 160 3.06 -4.32 -18.19
N ALA A 161 2.82 -5.63 -18.06
CA ALA A 161 3.22 -6.39 -16.88
C ALA A 161 4.75 -6.39 -16.70
N ASP A 162 5.51 -6.58 -17.77
CA ASP A 162 6.97 -6.52 -17.78
C ASP A 162 7.47 -5.12 -17.43
N HIS A 163 6.84 -4.07 -17.97
CA HIS A 163 7.16 -2.69 -17.61
C HIS A 163 6.92 -2.42 -16.12
N ALA A 164 5.74 -2.78 -15.61
CA ALA A 164 5.41 -2.63 -14.19
C ALA A 164 6.41 -3.38 -13.30
N LEU A 165 6.78 -4.61 -13.68
CA LEU A 165 7.75 -5.42 -12.95
C LEU A 165 9.16 -4.79 -12.96
N ALA A 166 9.59 -4.22 -14.09
CA ALA A 166 10.85 -3.50 -14.20
C ALA A 166 10.86 -2.26 -13.29
N GLN A 167 9.78 -1.48 -13.29
CA GLN A 167 9.62 -0.32 -12.40
C GLN A 167 9.59 -0.72 -10.93
N ALA A 168 8.93 -1.82 -10.58
CA ALA A 168 8.91 -2.36 -9.22
C ALA A 168 10.33 -2.65 -8.72
N ARG A 169 11.12 -3.40 -9.50
CA ARG A 169 12.52 -3.74 -9.15
C ARG A 169 13.39 -2.50 -9.00
N ALA A 170 13.32 -1.57 -9.96
CA ALA A 170 14.12 -0.35 -9.94
C ALA A 170 13.79 0.52 -8.72
N THR A 171 12.50 0.68 -8.43
CA THR A 171 12.01 1.53 -7.35
C THR A 171 12.30 0.93 -5.98
N LEU A 172 12.06 -0.37 -5.79
CA LEU A 172 12.37 -1.07 -4.53
C LEU A 172 13.87 -1.09 -4.27
N SER A 173 14.70 -1.37 -5.29
CA SER A 173 16.16 -1.29 -5.17
C SER A 173 16.61 0.09 -4.69
N ARG A 174 16.06 1.17 -5.28
CA ARG A 174 16.32 2.55 -4.83
C ARG A 174 15.83 2.83 -3.42
N ALA A 175 14.70 2.25 -2.99
CA ALA A 175 14.21 2.44 -1.62
C ALA A 175 15.16 1.82 -0.57
N PHE A 176 15.79 0.70 -0.88
CA PHE A 176 16.69 -0.01 0.04
C PHE A 176 18.15 0.46 -0.02
N THR A 177 18.49 1.47 -0.83
CA THR A 177 19.79 2.18 -0.74
C THR A 177 19.76 3.27 0.34
N ALA A 178 18.57 3.73 0.74
CA ALA A 178 18.37 4.73 1.77
C ALA A 178 18.44 4.12 3.18
N THR A 179 18.62 4.97 4.19
CA THR A 179 18.57 4.56 5.60
C THR A 179 17.13 4.61 6.12
N TRP A 180 16.68 3.54 6.77
CA TRP A 180 15.32 3.45 7.32
C TRP A 180 15.27 3.79 8.82
N PRO A 181 14.56 4.88 9.21
CA PRO A 181 14.33 5.21 10.61
C PRO A 181 13.57 4.11 11.34
N ALA A 182 13.92 3.86 12.60
CA ALA A 182 13.34 2.76 13.39
C ALA A 182 11.81 2.76 13.43
N LEU A 183 11.19 3.95 13.52
CA LEU A 183 9.74 4.13 13.61
C LEU A 183 8.98 3.54 12.42
N VAL A 184 9.56 3.55 11.22
CA VAL A 184 8.87 3.17 9.97
C VAL A 184 9.33 1.84 9.38
N ARG A 185 10.24 1.13 10.08
CA ARG A 185 10.75 -0.16 9.62
C ARG A 185 9.67 -1.21 9.49
N SER A 186 8.60 -1.15 10.27
CA SER A 186 7.48 -2.09 10.14
C SER A 186 6.85 -2.02 8.74
N VAL A 187 6.59 -0.82 8.23
CA VAL A 187 6.08 -0.60 6.86
C VAL A 187 7.13 -0.98 5.82
N GLY A 188 8.42 -0.70 6.11
CA GLY A 188 9.53 -1.15 5.26
C GLY A 188 9.62 -2.68 5.11
N VAL A 189 9.16 -3.47 6.10
CA VAL A 189 9.09 -4.94 5.99
C VAL A 189 8.18 -5.36 4.83
N LEU A 190 7.06 -4.67 4.62
CA LEU A 190 6.14 -4.99 3.52
C LEU A 190 6.81 -4.81 2.16
N ALA A 191 7.46 -3.65 1.94
CA ALA A 191 8.21 -3.41 0.70
C ALA A 191 9.41 -4.35 0.54
N LEU A 192 10.06 -4.74 1.64
CA LEU A 192 11.18 -5.67 1.62
C LEU A 192 10.74 -7.06 1.19
N LEU A 193 9.65 -7.57 1.76
CA LEU A 193 9.06 -8.86 1.38
C LEU A 193 8.74 -8.87 -0.12
N THR A 194 8.12 -7.80 -0.62
CA THR A 194 7.88 -7.66 -2.07
C THR A 194 9.17 -7.67 -2.88
N SER A 195 10.22 -6.95 -2.48
CA SER A 195 11.52 -6.99 -3.19
C SER A 195 12.11 -8.40 -3.22
N LEU A 196 12.04 -9.11 -2.10
CA LEU A 196 12.52 -10.48 -1.96
C LEU A 196 11.74 -11.48 -2.80
N ASP A 197 10.44 -11.26 -2.99
CA ASP A 197 9.62 -12.07 -3.88
C ASP A 197 9.99 -11.86 -5.35
N LEU A 198 10.32 -10.63 -5.74
CA LEU A 198 10.78 -10.32 -7.09
C LEU A 198 12.19 -10.83 -7.42
N GLU A 199 13.05 -10.91 -6.40
CA GLU A 199 14.41 -11.47 -6.49
C GLU A 199 14.42 -13.01 -6.47
N GLY A 200 13.42 -13.61 -5.82
CA GLY A 200 13.37 -15.05 -5.55
C GLY A 200 14.27 -15.48 -4.38
N GLY A 201 14.54 -16.77 -4.28
CA GLY A 201 15.43 -17.35 -3.26
C GLY A 201 14.70 -18.14 -2.15
N THR A 202 15.48 -18.61 -1.16
CA THR A 202 14.98 -19.54 -0.13
C THR A 202 14.21 -18.81 0.97
N PRO A 203 13.18 -19.43 1.58
CA PRO A 203 12.43 -18.85 2.70
C PRO A 203 13.32 -18.43 3.87
N LEU A 204 14.36 -19.21 4.16
CA LEU A 204 15.32 -18.92 5.23
C LEU A 204 16.10 -17.62 4.97
N ALA A 205 16.58 -17.42 3.74
CA ALA A 205 17.29 -16.20 3.35
C ALA A 205 16.39 -14.96 3.46
N LYS A 206 15.11 -15.10 3.08
CA LYS A 206 14.11 -14.03 3.21
C LYS A 206 13.87 -13.67 4.69
N ALA A 207 13.63 -14.67 5.54
CA ALA A 207 13.43 -14.48 6.97
C ALA A 207 14.62 -13.78 7.64
N TRP A 208 15.85 -14.16 7.26
CA TRP A 208 17.06 -13.52 7.78
C TRP A 208 17.18 -12.05 7.35
N ARG A 209 16.90 -11.72 6.08
CA ARG A 209 16.91 -10.33 5.59
C ARG A 209 15.86 -9.48 6.30
N VAL A 210 14.65 -10.00 6.51
CA VAL A 210 13.59 -9.31 7.26
C VAL A 210 14.02 -9.07 8.71
N ALA A 211 14.57 -10.07 9.39
CA ALA A 211 15.06 -9.93 10.76
C ALA A 211 16.17 -8.87 10.85
N ARG A 212 17.18 -8.95 9.98
CA ARG A 212 18.27 -7.97 9.89
C ARG A 212 17.76 -6.56 9.64
N PHE A 213 16.82 -6.39 8.71
CA PHE A 213 16.27 -5.08 8.38
C PHE A 213 15.53 -4.45 9.56
N ARG A 214 14.74 -5.24 10.32
CA ARG A 214 14.05 -4.74 11.53
C ARG A 214 15.04 -4.17 12.56
N PHE A 215 16.17 -4.83 12.77
CA PHE A 215 17.19 -4.38 13.72
C PHE A 215 18.06 -3.22 13.20
N THR A 216 18.45 -3.26 11.92
CA THR A 216 19.47 -2.36 11.38
C THR A 216 18.94 -1.24 10.49
N GLY A 217 17.75 -1.40 9.92
CA GLY A 217 17.20 -0.50 8.89
C GLY A 217 17.96 -0.53 7.57
N ARG A 218 18.74 -1.60 7.34
CA ARG A 218 19.57 -1.87 6.17
C ARG A 218 19.35 -3.28 5.65
#